data_AF-A1CXS7-F1
#
_entry.id   AF-A1CXS7-F1
#
_cell.length_a   1.000
_cell.length_b   1.000
_cell.length_c   1.000
_cell.angle_alpha   90.00
_cell.angle_beta   90.00
_cell.angle_gamma   90.00
#
_symmetry.space_group_name_H-M   'P 1'
#
loop_
_entity.id
_entity.type
_entity.pdbx_description
1 polymer ?
#
loop_
_entity_poly.entity_id
_entity_poly.type
_entity_poly.pdbx_seq_one_letter_code
_entity_poly.pdbx_strand_id
1 'polypeptide(L)'
;MMVTLVEGDYTQDHQVFLEENGIEHRRILILANKDPTIRTPDHVVNRVLEIMLNKANHPLLLHCNKGKHRTGCIVGCFRKVQGWDMPAIRKEYINFSWPKSRPLDERFIELFDDTRLRPLAVSSGASSWPAGVMLNPLREEVVEDENTPRGSRHSSASVFHKSDAM
;
A
#
# COMPACT_ATOMS: atom_id res chain seq x y z
N MET A 1 -17.51 6.00 2.06
CA MET A 1 -17.35 5.20 0.82
C MET A 1 -16.21 4.19 0.98
N MET A 2 -16.25 3.08 0.23
CA MET A 2 -15.16 2.11 0.10
C MET A 2 -14.76 1.94 -1.38
N VAL A 3 -13.46 1.78 -1.65
CA VAL A 3 -12.91 1.43 -2.97
C VAL A 3 -12.02 0.20 -2.87
N THR A 4 -12.37 -0.88 -3.57
CA THR A 4 -11.59 -2.12 -3.64
C THR A 4 -10.84 -2.22 -4.97
N LEU A 5 -9.54 -2.52 -4.91
CA LEU A 5 -8.62 -2.49 -6.06
C LEU A 5 -8.39 -3.84 -6.75
N VAL A 6 -9.17 -4.86 -6.40
CA VAL A 6 -8.92 -6.27 -6.75
C VAL A 6 -10.21 -6.96 -7.17
N GLU A 7 -10.05 -8.04 -7.92
CA GLU A 7 -11.14 -8.99 -8.19
C GLU A 7 -11.43 -9.87 -6.97
N GLY A 8 -12.62 -10.46 -6.96
CA GLY A 8 -13.10 -11.42 -5.97
C GLY A 8 -14.56 -11.17 -5.63
N ASP A 9 -15.23 -12.13 -5.03
CA ASP A 9 -16.58 -11.93 -4.51
C ASP A 9 -16.52 -11.40 -3.08
N TYR A 10 -17.57 -10.68 -2.67
CA TYR A 10 -17.74 -10.25 -1.29
C TYR A 10 -18.58 -11.29 -0.55
N THR A 11 -18.21 -11.57 0.70
CA THR A 11 -19.08 -12.38 1.57
C THR A 11 -20.41 -11.67 1.78
N GLN A 12 -21.46 -12.44 2.09
CA GLN A 12 -22.77 -11.87 2.41
C GLN A 12 -22.67 -10.87 3.55
N ASP A 13 -21.94 -11.21 4.61
CA ASP A 13 -21.72 -10.34 5.78
C ASP A 13 -21.10 -8.99 5.40
N HIS A 14 -20.19 -8.98 4.41
CA HIS A 14 -19.58 -7.74 3.94
C HIS A 14 -20.60 -6.86 3.21
N GLN A 15 -21.46 -7.46 2.39
CA GLN A 15 -22.51 -6.73 1.67
C GLN A 15 -23.53 -6.15 2.65
N VAL A 16 -23.99 -6.96 3.62
CA VAL A 16 -24.90 -6.52 4.69
C VAL A 16 -24.29 -5.36 5.47
N PHE A 17 -23.02 -5.47 5.88
CA PHE A 17 -22.34 -4.38 6.59
C PHE A 17 -22.31 -3.07 5.78
N LEU A 18 -22.06 -3.14 4.47
CA LEU A 18 -22.05 -1.95 3.62
C LEU A 18 -23.44 -1.32 3.52
N GLU A 19 -24.47 -2.14 3.32
CA GLU A 19 -25.86 -1.69 3.21
C GLU A 19 -26.37 -1.06 4.50
N GLU A 20 -26.20 -1.74 5.63
CA GLU A 20 -26.65 -1.28 6.96
C GLU A 20 -25.99 0.05 7.36
N ASN A 21 -24.75 0.27 6.92
CA ASN A 21 -24.01 1.49 7.21
C ASN A 21 -24.07 2.54 6.09
N GLY A 22 -24.85 2.30 5.02
CA GLY A 22 -24.97 3.21 3.88
C GLY A 22 -23.63 3.50 3.18
N ILE A 23 -22.70 2.54 3.18
CA ILE A 23 -21.36 2.69 2.61
C ILE A 23 -21.42 2.39 1.12
N GLU A 24 -21.38 3.44 0.29
CA GLU A 24 -21.18 3.24 -1.15
C GLU A 24 -19.86 2.51 -1.41
N HIS A 25 -19.91 1.45 -2.20
CA HIS A 25 -18.78 0.61 -2.54
C HIS A 25 -18.51 0.59 -4.03
N ARG A 26 -17.28 0.90 -4.42
CA ARG A 26 -16.83 0.81 -5.82
C ARG A 26 -15.67 -0.16 -5.95
N ARG A 27 -15.70 -0.97 -6.99
CA ARG A 27 -14.60 -1.85 -7.37
C ARG A 27 -13.94 -1.35 -8.64
N ILE A 28 -12.63 -1.10 -8.58
CA ILE A 28 -11.84 -0.63 -9.73
C ILE A 28 -10.55 -1.44 -9.77
N LEU A 29 -10.37 -2.25 -10.79
CA LEU A 29 -9.29 -3.22 -10.84
C LEU A 29 -7.95 -2.56 -11.17
N ILE A 30 -6.96 -2.81 -10.31
CA ILE A 30 -5.56 -2.44 -10.55
C ILE A 30 -4.78 -3.72 -10.79
N LEU A 31 -4.11 -3.79 -11.94
CA LEU A 31 -3.23 -4.90 -12.30
C LEU A 31 -2.03 -4.95 -11.35
N ALA A 32 -1.54 -6.14 -11.05
CA ALA A 32 -0.36 -6.30 -10.21
C ALA A 32 0.90 -6.00 -11.04
N ASN A 33 1.74 -5.06 -10.57
CA ASN A 33 3.03 -4.76 -11.18
C ASN A 33 4.04 -5.88 -10.86
N LYS A 34 3.89 -7.04 -11.49
CA LYS A 34 4.80 -8.19 -11.40
C LYS A 34 5.60 -8.43 -12.68
N ASP A 35 5.12 -7.87 -13.78
CA ASP A 35 5.69 -8.00 -15.10
C ASP A 35 5.84 -6.58 -15.68
N PRO A 36 7.03 -6.18 -16.16
CA PRO A 36 7.26 -4.84 -16.71
C PRO A 36 6.42 -4.54 -17.96
N THR A 37 5.87 -5.55 -18.63
CA THR A 37 5.01 -5.40 -19.81
C THR A 37 3.54 -5.20 -19.45
N ILE A 38 3.14 -5.52 -18.21
CA ILE A 38 1.77 -5.43 -17.75
C ILE A 38 1.64 -4.20 -16.85
N ARG A 39 0.82 -3.24 -17.29
CA ARG A 39 0.57 -2.00 -16.55
C ARG A 39 -0.91 -1.65 -16.57
N THR A 40 -1.43 -1.25 -15.42
CA THR A 40 -2.77 -0.64 -15.35
C THR A 40 -2.80 0.63 -16.20
N PRO A 41 -3.75 0.77 -17.15
CA PRO A 41 -3.85 1.98 -17.96
C PRO A 41 -4.10 3.23 -17.11
N ASP A 42 -3.53 4.36 -17.50
CA ASP A 42 -3.59 5.60 -16.70
C ASP A 42 -5.02 6.10 -16.48
N HIS A 43 -5.93 5.89 -17.43
CA HIS A 43 -7.34 6.28 -17.25
C HIS A 43 -8.02 5.51 -16.10
N VAL A 44 -7.60 4.27 -15.82
CA VAL A 44 -8.13 3.48 -14.70
C VAL A 44 -7.59 4.04 -13.37
N VAL A 45 -6.30 4.37 -13.31
CA VAL A 45 -5.69 5.03 -12.15
C VAL A 45 -6.34 6.40 -11.90
N ASN A 46 -6.52 7.20 -12.96
CA ASN A 46 -7.18 8.50 -12.88
C ASN A 46 -8.59 8.37 -12.30
N ARG A 47 -9.38 7.37 -12.69
CA ARG A 47 -10.71 7.14 -12.11
C ARG A 47 -10.67 6.93 -10.59
N VAL A 48 -9.67 6.20 -10.08
CA VAL A 48 -9.50 6.02 -8.63
C VAL A 48 -9.11 7.34 -7.96
N LEU A 49 -8.17 8.07 -8.54
CA LEU A 49 -7.69 9.34 -7.99
C LEU A 49 -8.76 10.44 -8.04
N GLU A 50 -9.60 10.49 -9.07
CA GLU A 50 -10.76 11.39 -9.17
C GLU A 50 -11.76 11.12 -8.01
N ILE A 51 -11.97 9.85 -7.66
CA ILE A 51 -12.79 9.48 -6.49
C ILE A 51 -12.12 9.95 -5.18
N MET A 52 -10.81 9.73 -5.03
CA MET A 52 -10.07 10.15 -3.84
C MET A 52 -10.02 11.68 -3.66
N LEU A 53 -9.93 12.43 -4.76
CA LEU A 53 -9.86 13.91 -4.76
C LEU A 53 -11.22 14.57 -4.49
N ASN A 54 -12.33 13.85 -4.63
CA ASN A 54 -13.65 14.36 -4.32
C ASN A 54 -13.96 14.23 -2.82
N LYS A 55 -13.98 15.38 -2.12
CA LYS A 55 -14.27 15.48 -0.68
C LYS A 55 -15.66 14.94 -0.30
N ALA A 56 -16.63 14.93 -1.21
CA ALA A 56 -17.95 14.36 -0.93
C ALA A 56 -17.92 12.84 -0.71
N ASN A 57 -16.86 12.16 -1.17
CA ASN A 57 -16.67 10.73 -0.92
C ASN A 57 -16.04 10.44 0.45
N HIS A 58 -15.62 11.46 1.19
CA HIS A 58 -14.89 11.30 2.46
C HIS A 58 -15.88 11.17 3.63
N PRO A 59 -15.61 10.28 4.61
CA PRO A 59 -14.46 9.38 4.73
C PRO A 59 -14.46 8.24 3.71
N LEU A 60 -13.28 7.96 3.13
CA LEU A 60 -13.06 6.95 2.10
C LEU A 60 -12.04 5.90 2.54
N LEU A 61 -12.39 4.62 2.43
CA LEU A 61 -11.46 3.51 2.58
C LEU A 61 -11.00 3.01 1.22
N LEU A 62 -9.69 3.06 0.95
CA LEU A 62 -9.05 2.48 -0.24
C LEU A 62 -8.29 1.21 0.15
N HIS A 63 -8.60 0.07 -0.46
CA HIS A 63 -7.87 -1.16 -0.11
C HIS A 63 -7.71 -2.14 -1.28
N CYS A 64 -6.76 -3.05 -1.11
CA CYS A 64 -6.61 -4.27 -1.89
C CYS A 64 -6.58 -5.47 -0.93
N ASN A 65 -5.99 -6.60 -1.32
CA ASN A 65 -5.91 -7.77 -0.44
C ASN A 65 -5.13 -7.52 0.87
N LYS A 66 -4.02 -6.78 0.79
CA LYS A 66 -3.08 -6.58 1.92
C LYS A 66 -2.70 -5.11 2.15
N GLY A 67 -3.29 -4.18 1.40
CA GLY A 67 -2.97 -2.76 1.51
C GLY A 67 -1.55 -2.35 1.06
N LYS A 68 -0.77 -3.25 0.45
CA LYS A 68 0.66 -3.01 0.13
C LYS A 68 0.89 -2.51 -1.29
N HIS A 69 0.78 -3.40 -2.28
CA HIS A 69 1.22 -3.12 -3.66
C HIS A 69 0.28 -2.20 -4.42
N ARG A 70 -0.96 -2.66 -4.68
CA ARG A 70 -1.95 -1.90 -5.47
C ARG A 70 -2.38 -0.63 -4.74
N THR A 71 -2.70 -0.76 -3.46
CA THR A 71 -3.03 0.40 -2.61
C THR A 71 -1.85 1.36 -2.52
N GLY A 72 -0.64 0.89 -2.19
CA GLY A 72 0.54 1.74 -2.08
C GLY A 72 0.91 2.43 -3.41
N CYS A 73 0.73 1.75 -4.54
CA CYS A 73 0.95 2.33 -5.87
C CYS A 73 -0.04 3.48 -6.15
N ILE A 74 -1.33 3.28 -5.90
CA ILE A 74 -2.34 4.33 -6.06
C ILE A 74 -2.10 5.49 -5.08
N VAL A 75 -1.77 5.19 -3.81
CA VAL A 75 -1.44 6.21 -2.83
C VAL A 75 -0.19 7.00 -3.25
N GLY A 76 0.84 6.33 -3.79
CA GLY A 76 2.01 7.01 -4.32
C GLY A 76 1.69 7.94 -5.49
N CYS A 77 0.82 7.52 -6.42
CA CYS A 77 0.31 8.37 -7.48
C CYS A 77 -0.49 9.56 -6.92
N PHE A 78 -1.30 9.33 -5.88
CA PHE A 78 -2.02 10.39 -5.17
C PHE A 78 -1.06 11.41 -4.54
N ARG A 79 0.02 10.97 -3.88
CA ARG A 79 1.05 11.87 -3.35
C ARG A 79 1.72 12.71 -4.44
N LYS A 80 1.96 12.11 -5.62
CA LYS A 80 2.47 12.84 -6.78
C LYS A 80 1.50 13.96 -7.20
N VAL A 81 0.20 13.67 -7.24
CA VAL A 81 -0.86 14.68 -7.48
C VAL A 81 -0.90 15.75 -6.38
N GLN A 82 -0.58 15.41 -5.13
CA GLN A 82 -0.44 16.37 -4.03
C GLN A 82 0.83 17.22 -4.11
N GLY A 83 1.73 16.95 -5.06
CA GLY A 83 2.97 17.69 -5.26
C GLY A 83 4.13 17.22 -4.38
N TRP A 84 4.08 16.01 -3.83
CA TRP A 84 5.21 15.46 -3.07
C TRP A 84 6.38 15.11 -3.98
N ASP A 85 7.60 15.15 -3.45
CA ASP A 85 8.78 14.68 -4.15
C ASP A 85 8.89 13.14 -4.16
N MET A 86 9.56 12.60 -5.17
CA MET A 86 9.70 11.15 -5.33
C MET A 86 10.38 10.44 -4.14
N PRO A 87 11.42 11.00 -3.48
CA PRO A 87 11.99 10.42 -2.27
C PRO A 87 10.99 10.24 -1.12
N ALA A 88 10.16 11.25 -0.84
CA ALA A 88 9.13 11.17 0.19
C ALA A 88 8.07 10.13 -0.16
N ILE A 89 7.63 10.10 -1.42
CA ILE A 89 6.66 9.11 -1.91
C ILE A 89 7.20 7.69 -1.76
N ARG A 90 8.45 7.45 -2.19
CA ARG A 90 9.13 6.15 -2.05
C ARG A 90 9.20 5.73 -0.59
N LYS A 91 9.57 6.64 0.32
CA LYS A 91 9.68 6.34 1.75
C LYS A 91 8.34 5.87 2.32
N GLU A 92 7.24 6.55 1.99
CA GLU A 92 5.89 6.13 2.40
C GLU A 92 5.55 4.74 1.83
N TYR A 93 5.74 4.53 0.53
CA TYR A 93 5.46 3.26 -0.10
C TYR A 93 6.24 2.10 0.54
N ILE A 94 7.55 2.26 0.76
CA ILE A 94 8.39 1.22 1.37
C ILE A 94 7.90 0.91 2.78
N ASN A 95 7.59 1.93 3.57
CA ASN A 95 7.12 1.75 4.94
C ASN A 95 5.87 0.84 5.02
N PHE A 96 4.90 1.03 4.12
CA PHE A 96 3.68 0.20 4.12
C PHE A 96 3.83 -1.14 3.37
N SER A 97 4.77 -1.22 2.42
CA SER A 97 4.96 -2.43 1.59
C SER A 97 5.98 -3.42 2.15
N TRP A 98 6.83 -3.00 3.10
CA TRP A 98 7.82 -3.86 3.74
C TRP A 98 7.17 -5.11 4.38
N PRO A 99 7.84 -6.28 4.38
CA PRO A 99 9.12 -6.60 3.74
C PRO A 99 9.01 -6.99 2.26
N LYS A 100 7.83 -6.80 1.64
CA LYS A 100 7.51 -7.29 0.30
C LYS A 100 7.41 -6.17 -0.72
N SER A 101 8.16 -5.08 -0.55
CA SER A 101 8.23 -3.97 -1.50
C SER A 101 8.64 -4.43 -2.89
N ARG A 102 8.12 -3.78 -3.94
CA ARG A 102 8.39 -4.14 -5.34
C ARG A 102 8.95 -2.95 -6.10
N PRO A 103 10.13 -3.09 -6.73
CA PRO A 103 10.68 -2.02 -7.57
C PRO A 103 9.75 -1.60 -8.71
N LEU A 104 8.92 -2.52 -9.23
CA LEU A 104 7.96 -2.21 -10.29
C LEU A 104 6.81 -1.30 -9.82
N ASP A 105 6.43 -1.34 -8.53
CA ASP A 105 5.45 -0.38 -7.99
C ASP A 105 6.07 1.02 -7.91
N GLU A 106 7.31 1.13 -7.43
CA GLU A 106 8.04 2.40 -7.38
C GLU A 106 8.22 3.00 -8.78
N ARG A 107 8.60 2.17 -9.76
CA ARG A 107 8.74 2.58 -11.16
C ARG A 107 7.40 3.01 -11.76
N PHE A 108 6.30 2.36 -11.40
CA PHE A 108 4.96 2.77 -11.82
C PHE A 108 4.66 4.19 -11.32
N ILE A 109 4.86 4.45 -10.02
CA ILE A 109 4.60 5.76 -9.40
C ILE A 109 5.46 6.84 -10.07
N GLU A 110 6.74 6.55 -10.31
CA GLU A 110 7.67 7.46 -10.99
C GLU A 110 7.17 7.87 -12.38
N LEU A 111 6.70 6.90 -13.17
CA LEU A 111 6.25 7.09 -14.55
C LEU A 111 4.80 7.55 -14.73
N PHE A 112 3.99 7.56 -13.67
CA PHE A 112 2.61 8.01 -13.75
C PHE A 112 2.53 9.50 -14.09
N ASP A 113 1.79 9.90 -15.12
CA ASP A 113 1.58 11.30 -15.49
C ASP A 113 0.38 11.90 -14.75
N ASP A 114 0.66 12.78 -13.79
CA ASP A 114 -0.33 13.45 -12.96
C ASP A 114 -0.98 14.68 -13.62
N THR A 115 -0.52 15.09 -14.81
CA THR A 115 -0.88 16.37 -15.45
C THR A 115 -2.39 16.53 -15.61
N ARG A 116 -3.11 15.46 -15.98
CA ARG A 116 -4.57 15.47 -16.12
C ARG A 116 -5.31 15.80 -14.82
N LEU A 117 -4.75 15.45 -13.67
CA LEU A 117 -5.40 15.60 -12.36
C LEU A 117 -5.05 16.92 -11.67
N ARG A 118 -4.05 17.67 -12.15
CA ARG A 118 -3.61 18.93 -11.53
C ARG A 118 -4.75 19.95 -11.34
N PRO A 119 -5.63 20.20 -12.33
CA PRO A 119 -6.74 21.13 -12.13
C PRO A 119 -7.66 20.69 -10.98
N LEU A 120 -7.94 19.39 -10.89
CA LEU A 120 -8.77 18.81 -9.82
C LEU A 120 -8.06 18.86 -8.46
N ALA A 121 -6.74 18.66 -8.42
CA ALA A 121 -5.93 18.79 -7.21
C ALA A 121 -5.98 20.22 -6.66
N VAL A 122 -5.87 21.23 -7.54
CA VAL A 122 -5.99 22.65 -7.17
C VAL A 122 -7.40 22.93 -6.64
N SER A 123 -8.46 22.55 -7.36
CA SER A 123 -9.84 22.84 -6.92
C SER A 123 -10.22 22.13 -5.62
N SER A 124 -9.67 20.95 -5.37
CA SER A 124 -9.92 20.19 -4.13
C SER A 124 -9.04 20.66 -2.95
N GLY A 125 -7.98 21.43 -3.22
CA GLY A 125 -6.97 21.83 -2.25
C GLY A 125 -6.12 20.65 -1.77
N ALA A 126 -5.93 19.62 -2.60
CA ALA A 126 -5.31 18.36 -2.19
C ALA A 126 -3.87 18.51 -1.66
N SER A 127 -3.14 19.52 -2.14
CA SER A 127 -1.78 19.83 -1.68
C SER A 127 -1.72 20.26 -0.21
N SER A 128 -2.80 20.80 0.34
CA SER A 128 -2.87 21.20 1.75
C SER A 128 -3.42 20.10 2.66
N TRP A 129 -3.81 18.95 2.11
CA TRP A 129 -4.34 17.86 2.92
C TRP A 129 -3.21 17.21 3.71
N PRO A 130 -3.44 16.83 4.97
CA PRO A 130 -2.40 16.25 5.79
C PRO A 130 -1.90 14.94 5.18
N ALA A 131 -0.60 14.70 5.31
CA ALA A 131 0.07 13.44 4.99
C ALA A 131 -0.48 12.22 5.73
N GLY A 132 -1.42 12.40 6.67
CA GLY A 132 -1.62 11.49 7.78
C GLY A 132 -0.47 11.64 8.77
N VAL A 133 -0.79 11.73 10.06
CA VAL A 133 0.21 11.44 11.09
C VAL A 133 0.50 9.95 10.93
N MET A 134 1.77 9.57 10.82
CA MET A 134 2.13 8.18 11.10
C MET A 134 1.70 7.94 12.55
N LEU A 135 0.50 7.38 12.76
CA LEU A 135 0.19 6.77 14.03
C LEU A 135 1.32 5.76 14.20
N ASN A 136 2.20 6.00 15.17
CA ASN A 136 3.12 4.97 15.60
C ASN A 136 2.23 3.74 15.79
N PRO A 137 2.35 2.68 14.97
CA PRO A 137 1.71 1.43 15.34
C PRO A 137 2.24 1.18 16.74
N LEU A 138 1.33 1.03 17.70
CA LEU A 138 1.63 0.77 19.09
C LEU A 138 2.95 0.00 19.13
N ARG A 139 3.99 0.57 19.76
CA ARG A 139 5.15 -0.23 20.15
C ARG A 139 4.51 -1.45 20.79
N GLU A 140 4.58 -2.60 20.13
CA GLU A 140 4.50 -3.85 20.86
C GLU A 140 5.70 -3.74 21.77
N GLU A 141 5.46 -3.24 22.99
CA GLU A 141 6.37 -3.49 24.09
C GLU A 141 6.50 -5.00 24.09
N VAL A 142 7.68 -5.47 23.68
CA VAL A 142 8.06 -6.84 23.92
C VAL A 142 8.05 -6.96 25.44
N VAL A 143 6.93 -7.43 25.98
CA VAL A 143 6.89 -7.90 27.35
C VAL A 143 7.75 -9.15 27.32
N GLU A 144 9.00 -9.02 27.74
CA GLU A 144 9.81 -10.18 28.06
C GLU A 144 9.09 -10.90 29.19
N ASP A 145 8.42 -12.01 28.85
CA ASP A 145 7.84 -12.90 29.84
C ASP A 145 8.99 -13.51 30.64
N GLU A 146 9.18 -13.04 31.88
CA GLU A 146 10.17 -13.55 32.84
C GLU A 146 10.03 -15.05 33.11
N ASN A 147 8.97 -15.70 32.61
CA ASN A 147 8.74 -17.13 32.76
C ASN A 147 9.12 -17.99 31.55
N THR A 148 9.79 -17.43 30.53
CA THR A 148 10.29 -18.22 29.40
C THR A 148 11.56 -19.01 29.81
N PRO A 149 11.58 -20.36 29.77
CA PRO A 149 12.76 -21.13 30.15
C PRO A 149 13.94 -20.80 29.23
N ARG A 150 15.07 -20.39 29.82
CA ARG A 150 16.32 -20.15 29.07
C ARG A 150 16.81 -21.46 28.48
N GLY A 151 16.51 -21.70 27.20
CA GLY A 151 17.08 -22.80 26.43
C GLY A 151 18.60 -22.70 26.45
N SER A 152 19.27 -23.78 26.90
CA SER A 152 20.71 -23.84 27.05
C SER A 152 21.42 -23.64 25.71
N ARG A 153 22.41 -22.75 25.69
CA ARG A 153 23.39 -22.67 24.61
C ARG A 153 24.26 -23.92 24.68
N HIS A 154 24.02 -24.89 23.80
CA HIS A 154 25.05 -25.87 23.47
C HIS A 154 25.92 -25.32 22.35
N SER A 155 27.10 -24.83 22.75
CA SER A 155 28.27 -24.67 21.90
C SER A 155 28.83 -26.06 21.60
N SER A 156 28.89 -26.44 20.34
CA SER A 156 29.79 -27.48 19.85
C SER A 156 30.52 -26.97 18.62
N ALA A 157 31.73 -26.46 18.85
CA ALA A 157 32.76 -26.35 17.83
C ALA A 157 33.66 -27.58 17.94
N SER A 158 33.79 -28.36 16.86
CA SER A 158 35.06 -29.03 16.51
C SER A 158 34.96 -29.82 15.19
N VAL A 159 35.83 -29.40 14.26
CA VAL A 159 36.74 -30.24 13.44
C VAL A 159 36.33 -30.63 12.01
N PHE A 160 37.22 -30.19 11.12
CA PHE A 160 37.46 -30.48 9.70
C PHE A 160 37.32 -31.95 9.28
N HIS A 161 36.94 -32.17 8.01
CA HIS A 161 37.71 -33.02 7.07
C HIS A 161 37.61 -32.46 5.64
N LYS A 162 38.78 -32.28 5.01
CA LYS A 162 38.94 -32.09 3.56
C LYS A 162 38.69 -33.42 2.85
N SER A 163 38.15 -33.36 1.64
CA SER A 163 38.24 -34.46 0.67
C SER A 163 38.66 -33.85 -0.66
N ASP A 164 39.95 -34.01 -0.99
CA ASP A 164 40.44 -33.91 -2.35
C ASP A 164 40.15 -35.24 -3.05
N ALA A 165 39.52 -35.18 -4.22
CA ALA A 165 39.61 -36.20 -5.24
C ALA A 165 39.45 -35.54 -6.62
N MET A 166 40.61 -35.44 -7.27
CA MET A 166 40.89 -35.22 -8.69
C MET A 166 41.15 -33.78 -9.16
#